data_AF-A0A382FWS6-F1
#
_entry.id   AF-A0A382FWS6-F1
#
_cell.length_a   1.000
_cell.length_b   1.000
_cell.length_c   1.000
_cell.angle_alpha   90.00
_cell.angle_beta   90.00
_cell.angle_gamma   90.00
#
_symmetry.space_group_name_H-M   'P 1'
#
loop_
_entity.id
_entity.type
_entity.pdbx_description
1 polymer ?
#
loop_
_entity_poly.entity_id
_entity_poly.type
_entity_poly.pdbx_seq_one_letter_code
_entity_poly.pdbx_strand_id
1 'polypeptide(L)'
;MLTETQRASYQANGYLLLSGLVDAGSLERYNHRFIEFVEGAATPVSEMKLMQDVMVAKGAVTPHTPLHAINKLLNFEDDPELYEYVRHPALLASVVELLGSHELYSIVTNVFNKPPGVDGRHP
;
A
#
# COMPACT_ATOMS: atom_id res chain seq x y z
N MET A 1 6.15 20.65 6.38
CA MET A 1 4.92 21.36 6.76
C MET A 1 4.18 21.73 5.50
N LEU A 2 2.86 21.55 5.51
CA LEU A 2 2.00 21.85 4.37
C LEU A 2 1.86 23.37 4.21
N THR A 3 1.58 23.81 2.99
CA THR A 3 1.23 25.21 2.73
C THR A 3 -0.25 25.47 2.99
N GLU A 4 -0.63 26.73 3.13
CA GLU A 4 -2.03 27.12 3.29
C GLU A 4 -2.87 26.64 2.09
N THR A 5 -2.32 26.76 0.89
CA THR A 5 -2.95 26.26 -0.34
C THR A 5 -3.16 24.75 -0.31
N GLN A 6 -2.20 23.98 0.23
CA GLN A 6 -2.34 22.52 0.36
C GLN A 6 -3.41 22.14 1.37
N ARG A 7 -3.48 22.83 2.51
CA ARG A 7 -4.55 22.64 3.52
C ARG A 7 -5.92 22.98 2.94
N ALA A 8 -6.04 24.13 2.28
CA ALA A 8 -7.30 24.54 1.63
C ALA A 8 -7.74 23.56 0.54
N SER A 9 -6.80 23.04 -0.26
CA SER A 9 -7.09 22.02 -1.27
C SER A 9 -7.60 20.72 -0.65
N TYR A 10 -7.00 20.27 0.45
CA TYR A 10 -7.48 19.08 1.17
C TYR A 10 -8.91 19.29 1.70
N GLN A 11 -9.21 20.44 2.31
CA GLN A 11 -10.54 20.76 2.81
C GLN A 11 -11.60 20.85 1.70
N ALA A 12 -11.23 21.37 0.54
CA ALA A 12 -12.15 21.51 -0.59
C ALA A 12 -12.41 20.18 -1.32
N ASN A 13 -11.38 19.33 -1.46
CA ASN A 13 -11.41 18.18 -2.37
C ASN A 13 -11.44 16.82 -1.65
N GLY A 14 -11.15 16.77 -0.36
CA GLY A 14 -11.01 15.53 0.40
C GLY A 14 -9.73 14.74 0.12
N TYR A 15 -8.79 15.28 -0.66
CA TYR A 15 -7.49 14.68 -0.94
C TYR A 15 -6.40 15.73 -1.14
N LEU A 16 -5.14 15.31 -0.99
CA LEU A 16 -3.97 16.15 -1.20
C LEU A 16 -2.88 15.36 -1.95
N LEU A 17 -2.30 15.95 -2.98
CA LEU A 17 -1.16 15.38 -3.71
C LEU A 17 0.15 16.00 -3.22
N LEU A 18 1.05 15.16 -2.72
CA LEU A 18 2.40 15.55 -2.28
C LEU A 18 3.44 14.82 -3.13
N SER A 19 3.91 15.49 -4.18
CA SER A 19 4.91 14.93 -5.09
C SER A 19 6.24 14.67 -4.38
N GLY A 20 6.80 13.48 -4.54
CA GLY A 20 8.09 13.12 -3.95
C GLY A 20 8.08 13.02 -2.42
N LEU A 21 6.91 12.80 -1.80
CA LEU A 21 6.80 12.65 -0.35
C LEU A 21 7.62 11.47 0.17
N VAL A 22 7.62 10.35 -0.58
CA VAL A 22 8.47 9.18 -0.36
C VAL A 22 9.42 9.10 -1.54
N ASP A 23 10.71 8.90 -1.27
CA ASP A 23 11.74 8.86 -2.31
C ASP A 23 11.68 7.56 -3.13
N ALA A 24 12.24 7.62 -4.34
CA ALA A 24 12.20 6.49 -5.27
C ALA A 24 12.94 5.24 -4.74
N GLY A 25 14.00 5.40 -3.95
CA GLY A 25 14.75 4.28 -3.38
C GLY A 25 13.93 3.53 -2.34
N SER A 26 13.25 4.25 -1.45
CA SER A 26 12.31 3.65 -0.49
C SER A 26 11.16 2.94 -1.20
N LEU A 27 10.58 3.56 -2.23
CA LEU A 27 9.50 2.93 -3.02
C LEU A 27 9.96 1.64 -3.71
N GLU A 28 11.14 1.63 -4.31
CA GLU A 28 11.70 0.44 -4.97
C GLU A 28 11.94 -0.70 -3.98
N ARG A 29 12.46 -0.37 -2.78
CA ARG A 29 12.62 -1.35 -1.70
C ARG A 29 11.31 -1.98 -1.27
N TYR A 30 10.27 -1.18 -1.04
CA TYR A 30 8.95 -1.71 -0.66
C TYR A 30 8.36 -2.59 -1.77
N ASN A 31 8.57 -2.20 -3.03
CA ASN A 31 8.15 -2.99 -4.18
C ASN A 31 8.88 -4.33 -4.25
N HIS A 32 10.21 -4.33 -4.07
CA HIS A 32 11.01 -5.56 -4.03
C HIS A 32 10.55 -6.48 -2.90
N ARG A 33 10.31 -5.94 -1.69
CA ARG A 33 9.82 -6.71 -0.55
C ARG A 33 8.47 -7.37 -0.81
N PHE A 34 7.55 -6.66 -1.48
CA PHE A 34 6.28 -7.23 -1.93
C PHE A 34 6.50 -8.39 -2.93
N ILE A 35 7.40 -8.21 -3.90
CA ILE A 35 7.72 -9.24 -4.91
C ILE A 35 8.32 -10.49 -4.25
N GLU A 36 9.19 -10.35 -3.25
CA GLU A 36 9.74 -11.50 -2.52
C GLU A 36 8.65 -12.40 -1.92
N PHE A 37 7.57 -11.82 -1.37
CA PHE A 37 6.44 -12.58 -0.87
C PHE A 37 5.66 -13.27 -1.98
N VAL A 38 5.42 -12.56 -3.09
CA VAL A 38 4.69 -13.08 -4.25
C VAL A 38 5.42 -14.24 -4.91
N GLU A 39 6.75 -14.17 -4.99
CA GLU A 39 7.59 -15.20 -5.61
C GLU A 39 7.95 -16.35 -4.64
N GLY A 40 7.60 -16.23 -3.36
CA GLY A 40 7.93 -17.23 -2.34
C GLY A 40 9.37 -17.18 -1.85
N ALA A 41 10.12 -16.12 -2.17
CA ALA A 41 11.46 -15.85 -1.63
C ALA A 41 11.41 -15.40 -0.15
N ALA A 42 10.27 -14.86 0.28
CA ALA A 42 9.96 -14.55 1.67
C ALA A 42 8.61 -15.16 2.08
N THR A 43 8.48 -15.54 3.34
CA THR A 43 7.21 -16.03 3.91
C THR A 43 6.49 -14.89 4.64
N PRO A 44 5.21 -14.61 4.35
CA PRO A 44 4.43 -13.64 5.11
C PRO A 44 4.45 -13.95 6.61
N VAL A 45 4.62 -12.92 7.44
CA VAL A 45 4.69 -13.07 8.90
C VAL A 45 3.33 -12.76 9.53
N SER A 46 3.06 -13.34 10.70
CA SER A 46 1.89 -12.98 11.53
C SER A 46 0.56 -13.06 10.73
N GLU A 47 -0.23 -11.99 10.73
CA GLU A 47 -1.53 -11.89 10.07
C GLU A 47 -1.48 -11.45 8.59
N MET A 48 -0.28 -11.38 7.99
CA MET A 48 -0.10 -10.98 6.60
C MET A 48 -0.80 -11.94 5.64
N LYS A 49 -1.52 -11.38 4.64
CA LYS A 49 -2.25 -12.18 3.65
C LYS A 49 -1.99 -11.71 2.23
N LEU A 50 -1.47 -12.61 1.40
CA LEU A 50 -1.48 -12.46 -0.05
C LEU A 50 -2.85 -12.86 -0.58
N MET A 51 -3.52 -11.93 -1.25
CA MET A 51 -4.85 -12.10 -1.79
C MET A 51 -4.77 -12.30 -3.29
N GLN A 52 -5.41 -13.36 -3.77
CA GLN A 52 -5.63 -13.55 -5.19
C GLN A 52 -6.86 -12.78 -5.67
N ASP A 53 -6.84 -12.37 -6.94
CA ASP A 53 -8.06 -11.88 -7.56
C ASP A 53 -9.14 -12.97 -7.59
N VAL A 54 -10.41 -12.60 -7.42
CA VAL A 54 -11.52 -13.55 -7.42
C VAL A 54 -11.64 -14.31 -8.73
N MET A 55 -11.31 -13.68 -9.87
CA MET A 55 -11.31 -14.33 -11.18
C MET A 55 -10.21 -15.38 -11.29
N VAL A 56 -9.04 -15.13 -10.68
CA VAL A 56 -7.93 -16.08 -10.61
C VAL A 56 -8.25 -17.23 -9.65
N ALA A 57 -8.71 -16.90 -8.43
CA ALA A 57 -9.06 -17.88 -7.41
C ALA A 57 -10.18 -18.83 -7.85
N LYS A 58 -11.12 -18.35 -8.69
CA LYS A 58 -12.20 -19.17 -9.28
C LYS A 58 -11.80 -19.86 -10.60
N GLY A 59 -10.57 -19.66 -11.08
CA GLY A 59 -10.09 -20.25 -12.34
C GLY A 59 -10.70 -19.66 -13.61
N ALA A 60 -11.38 -18.50 -13.53
CA ALA A 60 -11.90 -17.78 -14.69
C ALA A 60 -10.79 -17.12 -15.52
N VAL A 61 -9.66 -16.79 -14.87
CA VAL A 61 -8.46 -16.24 -15.50
C VAL A 61 -7.25 -17.04 -15.04
N THR A 62 -6.40 -17.45 -15.98
CA THR A 62 -5.09 -18.03 -15.67
C THR A 62 -4.04 -16.90 -15.62
N PRO A 63 -3.38 -16.67 -14.48
CA PRO A 63 -2.40 -15.60 -14.35
C PRO A 63 -1.13 -15.93 -15.14
N HIS A 64 -0.55 -14.92 -15.80
CA HIS A 64 0.67 -15.11 -16.61
C HIS A 64 1.92 -15.35 -15.77
N THR A 65 1.98 -14.76 -14.57
CA THR A 65 3.08 -14.92 -13.61
C THR A 65 2.50 -14.95 -12.18
N PRO A 66 3.28 -15.37 -11.16
CA PRO A 66 2.84 -15.27 -9.77
C PRO A 66 2.39 -13.86 -9.37
N LEU A 67 3.08 -12.82 -9.86
CA LEU A 67 2.70 -11.42 -9.66
C LEU A 67 1.34 -11.08 -10.27
N HIS A 68 0.98 -11.68 -11.41
CA HIS A 68 -0.35 -11.50 -12.00
C HIS A 68 -1.45 -12.23 -11.22
N ALA A 69 -1.11 -13.18 -10.33
CA ALA A 69 -2.08 -13.92 -9.54
C ALA A 69 -2.53 -13.16 -8.28
N ILE A 70 -1.67 -12.31 -7.73
CA ILE A 70 -1.89 -11.60 -6.46
C ILE A 70 -2.40 -10.18 -6.75
N ASN A 71 -3.53 -9.78 -6.16
CA ASN A 71 -4.05 -8.42 -6.29
C ASN A 71 -3.76 -7.54 -5.06
N LYS A 72 -3.55 -8.13 -3.88
CA LYS A 72 -3.28 -7.37 -2.65
C LYS A 72 -2.38 -8.14 -1.69
N LEU A 73 -1.62 -7.40 -0.90
CA LEU A 73 -1.05 -7.85 0.37
C LEU A 73 -1.73 -7.08 1.49
N LEU A 74 -2.26 -7.77 2.49
CA LEU A 74 -2.93 -7.19 3.66
C LEU A 74 -2.08 -7.37 4.91
N ASN A 75 -2.28 -6.49 5.89
CA ASN A 75 -1.82 -6.63 7.28
C ASN A 75 -0.30 -6.81 7.41
N PHE A 76 0.49 -5.94 6.78
CA PHE A 76 1.95 -5.94 6.86
C PHE A 76 2.52 -5.23 8.09
N GLU A 77 1.74 -5.04 9.16
CA GLU A 77 2.16 -4.28 10.35
C GLU A 77 3.41 -4.85 11.01
N ASP A 78 3.59 -6.17 10.94
CA ASP A 78 4.72 -6.90 11.53
C ASP A 78 5.90 -7.08 10.57
N ASP A 79 5.80 -6.65 9.30
CA ASP A 79 6.94 -6.70 8.37
C ASP A 79 7.86 -5.47 8.57
N PRO A 80 9.12 -5.66 8.98
CA PRO A 80 9.98 -4.56 9.39
C PRO A 80 10.31 -3.59 8.25
N GLU A 81 10.28 -4.05 6.98
CA GLU A 81 10.61 -3.24 5.81
C GLU A 81 9.38 -2.50 5.27
N LEU A 82 8.26 -3.19 5.03
CA LEU A 82 7.03 -2.56 4.57
C LEU A 82 6.46 -1.59 5.62
N TYR A 83 6.61 -1.89 6.91
CA TYR A 83 6.13 -1.00 7.96
C TYR A 83 6.97 0.27 8.13
N GLU A 84 8.11 0.41 7.44
CA GLU A 84 8.79 1.72 7.32
C GLU A 84 7.93 2.74 6.56
N TYR A 85 7.10 2.31 5.59
CA TYR A 85 6.19 3.20 4.88
C TYR A 85 5.23 3.91 5.84
N VAL A 86 4.60 3.15 6.74
CA VAL A 86 3.67 3.68 7.76
C VAL A 86 4.38 4.64 8.71
N ARG A 87 5.64 4.35 9.02
CA ARG A 87 6.48 5.16 9.92
C ARG A 87 7.20 6.32 9.21
N HIS A 88 6.96 6.53 7.92
CA HIS A 88 7.70 7.52 7.15
C HIS A 88 7.52 8.93 7.74
N PRO A 89 8.58 9.63 8.19
CA PRO A 89 8.43 10.86 8.97
C PRO A 89 7.65 11.96 8.25
N ALA A 90 7.87 12.13 6.94
CA ALA A 90 7.15 13.14 6.16
C ALA A 90 5.67 12.79 5.97
N LEU A 91 5.32 11.49 5.93
CA LEU A 91 3.93 11.04 5.85
C LEU A 91 3.23 11.34 7.17
N LEU A 92 3.81 10.90 8.29
CA LEU A 92 3.26 11.16 9.62
C LEU A 92 3.12 12.65 9.90
N ALA A 93 4.13 13.47 9.58
CA ALA A 93 4.05 14.92 9.76
C ALA A 93 2.91 15.53 8.94
N SER A 94 2.70 15.08 7.70
CA SER A 94 1.60 15.55 6.86
C SER A 94 0.23 15.15 7.43
N VAL A 95 0.10 13.91 7.94
CA VAL A 95 -1.15 13.42 8.54
C VAL A 95 -1.47 14.13 9.84
N VAL A 96 -0.48 14.32 10.73
CA VAL A 96 -0.65 15.10 11.98
C VAL A 96 -1.17 16.50 11.67
N GLU A 97 -0.59 17.16 10.68
CA GLU A 97 -0.98 18.53 10.31
C GLU A 97 -2.41 18.59 9.74
N LEU A 98 -2.82 17.58 8.97
CA LEU A 98 -4.19 17.51 8.41
C LEU A 98 -5.24 17.16 9.48
N LEU A 99 -4.92 16.27 10.41
CA LEU A 99 -5.85 15.81 11.44
C LEU A 99 -5.87 16.71 12.68
N GLY A 100 -4.85 17.54 12.89
CA GLY A 100 -4.69 18.33 14.10
C GLY A 100 -4.47 17.47 15.36
N SER A 101 -3.98 16.25 15.21
CA SER A 101 -3.75 15.30 16.30
C SER A 101 -2.41 14.60 16.14
N HIS A 102 -1.70 14.43 17.26
CA HIS A 102 -0.48 13.63 17.35
C HIS A 102 -0.76 12.16 17.71
N GLU A 103 -2.00 11.82 18.06
CA GLU A 103 -2.42 10.45 18.33
C GLU A 103 -2.83 9.78 17.02
N LEU A 104 -1.89 9.06 16.41
CA LEU A 104 -2.09 8.34 15.16
C LEU A 104 -2.03 6.84 15.40
N TYR A 105 -2.99 6.13 14.81
CA TYR A 105 -3.07 4.67 14.86
C TYR A 105 -3.11 4.12 13.44
N SER A 106 -2.22 3.17 13.14
CA SER A 106 -2.37 2.32 11.97
C SER A 106 -3.37 1.23 12.30
N ILE A 107 -4.40 1.06 11.46
CA ILE A 107 -5.47 0.06 11.69
C ILE A 107 -5.34 -1.07 10.67
N VAL A 108 -5.17 -0.74 9.38
CA VAL A 108 -5.00 -1.72 8.30
C VAL A 108 -3.98 -1.20 7.30
N THR A 109 -3.03 -2.05 6.96
CA THR A 109 -2.04 -1.80 5.92
C THR A 109 -2.30 -2.65 4.67
N ASN A 110 -2.09 -2.06 3.48
CA ASN A 110 -2.38 -2.71 2.20
C ASN A 110 -1.35 -2.34 1.14
N VAL A 111 -0.88 -3.33 0.37
CA VAL A 111 -0.29 -3.10 -0.95
C VAL A 111 -1.33 -3.47 -1.99
N PHE A 112 -1.62 -2.56 -2.91
CA PHE A 112 -2.54 -2.81 -4.03
C PHE A 112 -1.75 -3.10 -5.30
N ASN A 113 -1.81 -4.34 -5.78
CA ASN A 113 -1.31 -4.76 -7.08
C ASN A 113 -2.46 -4.87 -8.08
N LYS A 114 -2.37 -4.19 -9.22
CA LYS A 114 -3.44 -4.18 -10.23
C LYS A 114 -2.94 -4.87 -11.50
N PRO A 115 -2.97 -6.22 -11.56
CA PRO A 115 -2.51 -6.92 -12.75
C PRO A 115 -3.43 -6.65 -13.94
N PRO A 116 -2.90 -6.60 -15.18
CA PRO A 116 -3.71 -6.46 -16.37
C PRO A 116 -4.64 -7.65 -16.56
N GLY A 117 -5.82 -7.43 -17.14
CA GLY A 117 -6.75 -8.50 -17.55
C GLY A 117 -7.65 -9.06 -16.44
N VAL A 118 -7.59 -8.52 -15.22
CA VAL A 118 -8.59 -8.77 -14.16
C VAL A 118 -9.35 -7.47 -13.89
N ASP A 119 -10.67 -7.52 -13.78
CA ASP A 119 -11.49 -6.32 -13.56
C ASP A 119 -11.50 -5.87 -12.09
N GLY A 120 -11.05 -6.75 -11.18
CA GLY A 120 -10.97 -6.50 -9.74
C GLY A 120 -12.31 -6.18 -9.08
N ARG A 121 -13.44 -6.43 -9.77
CA ARG A 121 -14.77 -6.13 -9.24
C ARG A 121 -15.19 -7.28 -8.32
N HIS A 122 -15.38 -6.96 -7.04
CA HIS A 122 -16.21 -7.80 -6.19
C HIS A 122 -17.64 -7.76 -6.74
N PRO A 123 -18.33 -8.92 -6.88
CA PRO A 123 -19.75 -8.94 -7.21
C PRO A 123 -20.59 -8.22 -6.15
#